data_AF-A0AA38L2R5-F1
#
_entry.id   AF-A0AA38L2R5-F1
#
_cell.length_a   1.000
_cell.length_b   1.000
_cell.length_c   1.000
_cell.angle_alpha   90.00
_cell.angle_beta   90.00
_cell.angle_gamma   90.00
#
_symmetry.space_group_name_H-M   'P 1'
#
loop_
_entity.id
_entity.type
_entity.pdbx_description
1 polymer ?
#
loop_
_entity_poly.entity_id
_entity_poly.type
_entity_poly.pdbx_seq_one_letter_code
_entity_poly.pdbx_strand_id
1 'polypeptide(L)' 'IDVIDSYFNEVLNAIVGKFYKKWVPFPQNKVPAPIRDEPKFFPYFKDAIGAIDGSHFHA' A
#
# COMPACT_ATOMS: atom_id res chain seq x y z
N ILE A 1 27.08 10.55 -2.33
CA ILE A 1 25.68 10.74 -2.75
C ILE A 1 25.74 11.77 -3.85
N ASP A 2 25.47 11.32 -5.08
CA ASP A 2 25.44 12.19 -6.25
C ASP A 2 24.23 13.15 -6.15
N VAL A 3 24.25 14.25 -6.88
CA VAL A 3 23.14 15.21 -6.98
C VAL A 3 21.85 14.51 -7.39
N ILE A 4 21.94 13.54 -8.32
CA ILE A 4 20.81 12.69 -8.73
C ILE A 4 20.26 11.89 -7.55
N ASP A 5 21.14 11.25 -6.77
CA ASP A 5 20.73 10.49 -5.58
C ASP A 5 20.05 11.41 -4.55
N SER A 6 20.55 12.63 -4.37
CA SER A 6 19.96 13.59 -3.43
C SER A 6 18.55 13.99 -3.81
N TYR A 7 18.31 14.36 -5.07
CA TYR A 7 16.98 14.73 -5.54
C TYR A 7 16.02 13.55 -5.53
N PHE A 8 16.50 12.36 -5.91
CA PHE A 8 15.70 11.15 -5.84
C PHE A 8 15.22 10.87 -4.41
N ASN A 9 16.13 10.96 -3.43
CA ASN A 9 15.79 10.77 -2.02
C ASN A 9 14.82 11.85 -1.50
N GLU A 10 14.96 13.10 -1.94
CA GLU A 10 14.07 14.19 -1.54
C GLU A 10 12.63 13.95 -2.03
N VAL A 11 12.49 13.60 -3.32
CA VAL A 11 11.18 13.28 -3.92
C VAL A 11 10.58 12.04 -3.26
N LEU A 12 11.40 10.99 -3.04
CA LEU A 12 10.95 9.77 -2.38
C LEU A 12 10.43 10.05 -0.97
N ASN A 13 11.16 10.84 -0.19
CA ASN A 13 10.73 11.21 1.17
C ASN A 13 9.47 12.10 1.16
N ALA A 14 9.33 13.00 0.18
CA ALA A 14 8.13 13.80 0.03
C ALA A 14 6.88 12.94 -0.24
N ILE A 15 7.01 11.94 -1.11
CA ILE A 15 5.91 11.05 -1.50
C ILE A 15 5.63 10.01 -0.40
N VAL A 16 6.62 9.21 -0.02
CA VAL A 16 6.45 8.06 0.88
C VAL A 16 6.45 8.49 2.34
N GLY A 17 7.40 9.34 2.74
CA GLY A 17 7.57 9.73 4.15
C GLY A 17 6.53 10.74 4.65
N LYS A 18 6.11 11.68 3.79
CA LYS A 18 5.20 12.78 4.16
C LYS A 18 3.79 12.59 3.62
N PHE A 19 3.63 12.48 2.29
CA PHE A 19 2.32 12.44 1.66
C PHE A 19 1.56 11.15 2.01
N TYR A 20 2.17 9.99 1.75
CA TYR A 20 1.53 8.69 1.96
C TYR A 20 1.10 8.52 3.43
N LYS A 21 2.01 8.79 4.37
CA LYS A 21 1.74 8.71 5.81
C LYS A 21 0.58 9.62 6.27
N LYS A 22 0.36 10.76 5.62
CA LYS A 22 -0.69 11.72 6.01
C LYS A 22 -2.03 11.44 5.35
N TRP A 23 -2.03 11.04 4.09
CA TRP A 23 -3.23 11.03 3.26
C TRP A 23 -3.69 9.64 2.82
N VAL A 24 -2.83 8.62 2.93
CA VAL A 24 -3.20 7.24 2.63
C VAL A 24 -3.50 6.53 3.94
N PRO A 25 -4.78 6.29 4.27
CA PRO A 25 -5.13 5.59 5.50
C PRO A 25 -4.69 4.13 5.40
N PHE A 26 -4.25 3.56 6.53
CA PHE A 26 -4.13 2.10 6.61
C PHE A 26 -5.52 1.49 6.35
N PRO A 27 -5.65 0.58 5.38
CA PRO A 27 -6.87 -0.15 5.19
C PRO A 27 -7.15 -0.99 6.42
N GLN A 28 -8.43 -1.19 6.69
CA GLN A 28 -8.85 -2.10 7.74
C GLN A 28 -8.47 -3.53 7.31
N ASN A 29 -8.08 -4.38 8.27
CA ASN A 29 -7.79 -5.81 8.06
C ASN A 29 -9.07 -6.63 7.71
N LYS A 30 -9.85 -6.13 6.77
CA LYS A 30 -11.12 -6.70 6.32
C LYS A 30 -11.14 -6.65 4.81
N VAL A 31 -11.45 -7.80 4.21
CA VAL A 31 -11.73 -7.89 2.78
C VAL A 31 -12.91 -6.97 2.43
N PRO A 32 -12.76 -6.06 1.45
CA PRO A 32 -13.86 -5.20 1.01
C PRO A 32 -15.09 -6.01 0.60
N ALA A 33 -16.28 -5.51 0.94
CA ALA A 33 -17.55 -6.18 0.66
C ALA A 33 -17.71 -6.63 -0.82
N PRO A 34 -17.34 -5.83 -1.84
CA PRO A 34 -17.45 -6.26 -3.24
C PRO A 34 -16.59 -7.48 -3.60
N ILE A 35 -15.49 -7.71 -2.88
CA ILE A 35 -14.60 -8.86 -3.08
C ILE A 35 -15.08 -10.04 -2.24
N ARG A 36 -15.51 -9.78 -1.00
CA ARG A 36 -16.03 -10.79 -0.07
C ARG A 36 -17.31 -11.42 -0.57
N ASP A 37 -18.19 -10.61 -1.14
CA ASP A 37 -19.56 -11.00 -1.49
C ASP A 37 -19.64 -11.54 -2.94
N GLU A 38 -18.55 -11.48 -3.72
CA GLU A 38 -18.44 -12.06 -5.05
C GLU A 38 -17.77 -13.45 -4.99
N PRO A 39 -18.52 -14.56 -5.20
CA PRO A 39 -18.00 -15.93 -5.10
C PRO A 39 -16.85 -16.23 -6.05
N LYS A 40 -16.77 -15.52 -7.19
CA LYS A 40 -15.65 -15.66 -8.13
C LYS A 40 -14.35 -15.07 -7.58
N PHE A 41 -14.43 -14.04 -6.74
CA PHE A 41 -13.27 -13.32 -6.24
C PHE A 41 -12.85 -13.82 -4.85
N PHE A 42 -13.80 -14.13 -3.98
CA PHE A 42 -13.51 -14.48 -2.60
C PHE A 42 -12.47 -15.60 -2.40
N PRO A 43 -12.50 -16.74 -3.15
CA PRO A 43 -11.51 -17.80 -2.98
C PRO A 43 -10.06 -17.37 -3.23
N TYR A 44 -9.86 -16.39 -4.10
CA TYR A 44 -8.54 -15.88 -4.47
C TYR A 44 -8.06 -14.74 -3.56
N PHE A 45 -8.98 -13.96 -3.01
CA PHE A 45 -8.67 -12.72 -2.29
C PHE A 45 -9.00 -12.73 -0.79
N LYS A 46 -9.60 -13.80 -0.26
CA LYS A 46 -9.98 -13.91 1.16
C LYS A 46 -8.80 -13.70 2.14
N ASP A 47 -7.60 -14.06 1.74
CA ASP A 47 -6.36 -13.93 2.53
C ASP A 47 -5.37 -12.89 1.93
N ALA A 48 -5.74 -12.24 0.82
CA ALA A 48 -4.90 -11.27 0.10
C ALA A 48 -4.91 -9.88 0.75
N ILE A 49 -5.06 -9.80 2.07
CA ILE A 49 -5.15 -8.55 2.82
C ILE A 49 -3.85 -7.74 2.66
N GLY A 50 -2.68 -8.40 2.75
CA GLY A 50 -1.37 -7.74 2.61
C GLY A 50 -1.03 -7.26 1.19
N ALA A 51 -1.59 -7.89 0.14
CA ALA A 51 -1.37 -7.49 -1.25
C ALA A 51 -2.27 -6.31 -1.66
N ILE A 52 -3.43 -6.18 -1.03
CA ILE A 52 -4.37 -5.06 -1.24
C ILE A 52 -3.92 -3.81 -0.45
N ASP A 53 -3.27 -3.99 0.69
CA ASP A 53 -2.81 -2.92 1.58
C ASP A 53 -1.43 -2.36 1.18
N GLY A 54 -0.61 -3.10 0.43
CA GLY A 54 0.77 -2.67 0.15
C GLY A 54 1.65 -2.66 1.41
N SER A 55 1.16 -3.21 2.53
CA SER A 55 1.90 -3.43 3.78
C SER A 55 2.95 -4.54 3.68
N HIS A 56 3.25 -5.01 2.47
CA HIS A 56 4.37 -5.90 2.14
C HIS A 56 5.58 -5.16 1.53
N PHE A 57 5.79 -3.89 1.89
CA PHE A 57 7.14 -3.31 1.90
C PHE A 57 7.67 -3.29 3.34
N HIS A 58 7.96 -4.47 3.88
CA HIS A 58 8.93 -4.54 4.96
C HIS A 58 10.33 -4.56 4.32
N ALA A 59 11.09 -3.49 4.53
CA ALA A 59 12.54 -3.49 4.39
C ALA A 59 13.17 -4.23 5.58
#